data_AF-A0A2S5UXR0-F1
#
_entry.id   AF-A0A2S5UXR0-F1
#
_cell.length_a   1.000
_cell.length_b   1.000
_cell.length_c   1.000
_cell.angle_alpha   90.00
_cell.angle_beta   90.00
_cell.angle_gamma   90.00
#
_symmetry.space_group_name_H-M   'P 1'
#
loop_
_entity.id
_entity.type
_entity.pdbx_description
1 polymer ?
#
loop_
_entity_poly.entity_id
_entity_poly.type
_entity_poly.pdbx_seq_one_letter_code
_entity_poly.pdbx_strand_id
1 'polypeptide(L)'
;MTAFIDPLSDERGPDGAGGGYSVYWASAERVTLSTPLQRFLIDAQFSRLRPILVTTDQAHVSSFVADAFQAAGGYWAVSHGGTMFDAFRGTRIRSFGDFWAPRPDAEIEPHPTLSRLREHTTPSFVFDVYVRDRADDRTLIGGAADLLVAGLGGAGLDRWGLVEPLAQRWTHAAVTESMRRQMPVTERHYAAGSDGSTVSLAVSRTKSGILEHVRGVVPIRDAALAPLAHTAGGSLAAHPRVLDTLRELAERNRVNVALLSTGEVEERNGSVGRLPGVRRPEQPLAVLLGARAVRDLAIDVDALAEQHDVTTVGLRRAPALIVRLSGSDPLWYQLRAFATDLNQERLASALAVEFATGDANVGRS
;
A
#
# COMPACT_ATOMS: atom_id res chain seq x y z
N MET A 1 15.10 -6.51 -28.83
CA MET A 1 14.00 -6.05 -29.68
C MET A 1 13.08 -5.20 -28.82
N THR A 2 13.11 -3.91 -29.06
CA THR A 2 12.36 -2.89 -28.33
C THR A 2 10.90 -3.01 -28.74
N ALA A 3 10.07 -3.60 -27.87
CA ALA A 3 8.63 -3.64 -28.12
C ALA A 3 8.11 -2.20 -28.06
N PHE A 4 7.65 -1.73 -29.21
CA PHE A 4 6.89 -0.49 -29.33
C PHE A 4 5.67 -0.59 -28.40
N ILE A 5 5.58 0.36 -27.47
CA ILE A 5 4.37 0.63 -26.70
C ILE A 5 3.36 1.15 -27.72
N ASP A 6 2.30 0.40 -27.99
CA ASP A 6 1.14 0.93 -28.71
C ASP A 6 0.18 1.50 -27.67
N PRO A 7 0.14 2.84 -27.45
CA PRO A 7 -0.69 3.45 -26.43
C PRO A 7 -2.00 3.90 -27.09
N LEU A 8 -2.83 2.96 -27.52
CA LEU A 8 -4.17 3.26 -28.03
C LEU A 8 -5.17 2.23 -27.55
N SER A 9 -5.77 2.48 -26.39
CA SER A 9 -7.19 2.21 -26.13
C SER A 9 -7.56 2.70 -24.74
N ASP A 10 -7.88 3.99 -24.62
CA ASP A 10 -8.73 4.49 -23.53
C ASP A 10 -10.18 4.03 -23.83
N GLU A 11 -10.46 2.74 -23.65
CA GLU A 11 -11.85 2.29 -23.67
C GLU A 11 -12.55 2.90 -22.46
N ARG A 12 -13.56 3.75 -22.72
CA ARG A 12 -14.47 4.30 -21.71
C ARG A 12 -15.82 3.65 -21.88
N GLY A 13 -16.25 2.89 -20.87
CA GLY A 13 -17.55 2.24 -20.87
C GLY A 13 -18.47 2.80 -19.79
N PRO A 14 -19.79 2.91 -20.05
CA PRO A 14 -20.78 3.13 -19.00
C PRO A 14 -20.88 1.87 -18.11
N ASP A 15 -20.94 2.03 -16.79
CA ASP A 15 -20.97 0.90 -15.84
C ASP A 15 -22.38 0.46 -15.39
N GLY A 16 -23.44 1.11 -15.89
CA GLY A 16 -24.83 0.84 -15.51
C GLY A 16 -25.18 1.17 -14.04
N ALA A 17 -24.22 1.65 -13.24
CA ALA A 17 -24.33 1.93 -11.80
C ALA A 17 -23.97 3.39 -11.43
N GLY A 18 -23.78 4.27 -12.42
CA GLY A 18 -23.56 5.71 -12.23
C GLY A 18 -22.09 6.16 -12.24
N GLY A 19 -21.17 5.29 -12.64
CA GLY A 19 -19.75 5.59 -12.88
C GLY A 19 -19.29 5.12 -14.27
N GLY A 20 -18.02 5.40 -14.60
CA GLY A 20 -17.38 4.84 -15.77
C GLY A 20 -16.07 4.14 -15.38
N TYR A 21 -15.51 3.39 -16.32
CA TYR A 21 -14.16 2.85 -16.20
C TYR A 21 -13.29 3.33 -17.34
N SER A 22 -11.98 3.18 -17.16
CA SER A 22 -10.96 3.38 -18.19
C SER A 22 -10.03 2.18 -18.19
N VAL A 23 -9.59 1.74 -19.35
CA VAL A 23 -8.80 0.51 -19.50
C VAL A 23 -7.41 0.84 -20.02
N TYR A 24 -6.39 0.23 -19.43
CA TYR A 24 -5.02 0.26 -19.92
C TYR A 24 -4.59 -1.15 -20.30
N TRP A 25 -4.33 -1.39 -21.58
CA TRP A 25 -3.88 -2.68 -22.09
C TRP A 25 -2.36 -2.76 -22.09
N ALA A 26 -1.81 -3.77 -21.43
CA ALA A 26 -0.38 -4.05 -21.38
C ALA A 26 -0.10 -5.49 -21.82
N SER A 27 0.43 -5.66 -23.03
CA SER A 27 0.80 -6.96 -23.59
C SER A 27 2.22 -7.42 -23.20
N ALA A 28 3.01 -6.55 -22.56
CA ALA A 28 4.37 -6.85 -22.16
C ALA A 28 4.43 -7.86 -20.99
N GLU A 29 5.45 -8.73 -21.00
CA GLU A 29 5.70 -9.63 -19.87
C GLU A 29 6.07 -8.89 -18.58
N ARG A 30 6.57 -7.67 -18.70
CA ARG A 30 6.92 -6.80 -17.56
C ARG A 30 6.16 -5.49 -17.69
N VAL A 31 5.34 -5.20 -16.69
CA VAL A 31 4.55 -3.98 -16.61
C VAL A 31 5.13 -3.12 -15.49
N THR A 32 5.76 -2.02 -15.89
CA THR A 32 6.36 -1.03 -14.98
C THR A 32 5.56 0.26 -14.97
N LEU A 33 5.68 1.05 -13.90
CA LEU A 33 5.01 2.32 -13.75
C LEU A 33 5.68 3.36 -14.65
N SER A 34 5.38 3.32 -15.94
CA SER A 34 5.88 4.24 -16.95
C SER A 34 5.10 5.57 -16.92
N THR A 35 5.63 6.61 -17.57
CA THR A 35 4.93 7.89 -17.70
C THR A 35 3.52 7.76 -18.32
N PRO A 36 3.30 6.98 -19.40
CA PRO A 36 1.95 6.76 -19.91
C PRO A 36 1.02 6.11 -18.89
N LEU A 37 1.48 5.11 -18.15
CA LEU A 37 0.66 4.41 -17.16
C LEU A 37 0.33 5.30 -15.94
N GLN A 38 1.31 6.08 -15.48
CA GLN A 38 1.09 7.05 -14.42
C GLN A 38 0.08 8.12 -14.85
N ARG A 39 0.21 8.64 -16.08
CA ARG A 39 -0.72 9.63 -16.62
C ARG A 39 -2.14 9.09 -16.73
N PHE A 40 -2.28 7.86 -17.21
CA PHE A 40 -3.57 7.15 -17.25
C PHE A 40 -4.23 7.09 -15.87
N LEU A 41 -3.49 6.75 -14.81
CA LEU A 41 -4.03 6.71 -13.45
C LEU A 41 -4.48 8.09 -12.96
N ILE A 42 -3.67 9.13 -13.21
CA ILE A 42 -4.01 10.52 -12.85
C ILE A 42 -5.30 10.96 -13.58
N ASP A 43 -5.40 10.71 -14.89
CA ASP A 43 -6.56 11.09 -15.70
C ASP A 43 -7.82 10.32 -15.29
N ALA A 44 -7.69 9.03 -14.94
CA ALA A 44 -8.78 8.22 -14.41
C ALA A 44 -9.31 8.77 -13.08
N GLN A 45 -8.42 9.08 -12.13
CA GLN A 45 -8.79 9.66 -10.84
C GLN A 45 -9.45 11.03 -11.01
N PHE A 46 -8.87 11.92 -11.83
CA PHE A 46 -9.45 13.24 -12.11
C PHE A 46 -10.85 13.13 -12.73
N SER A 47 -11.05 12.16 -13.62
CA SER A 47 -12.33 11.89 -14.29
C SER A 47 -13.30 11.05 -13.44
N ARG A 48 -12.90 10.65 -12.22
CA ARG A 48 -13.64 9.73 -11.34
C ARG A 48 -14.02 8.41 -12.02
N LEU A 49 -13.13 7.92 -12.88
CA LEU A 49 -13.25 6.63 -13.55
C LEU A 49 -12.46 5.58 -12.78
N ARG A 50 -12.96 4.33 -12.80
CA ARG A 50 -12.24 3.18 -12.26
C ARG A 50 -11.13 2.77 -13.25
N PRO A 51 -9.84 2.80 -12.89
CA PRO A 51 -8.78 2.35 -13.78
C PRO A 51 -8.70 0.82 -13.79
N ILE A 52 -8.58 0.22 -14.97
CA ILE A 52 -8.47 -1.23 -15.15
C ILE A 52 -7.20 -1.53 -15.93
N LEU A 53 -6.28 -2.29 -15.32
CA LEU A 53 -5.12 -2.84 -16.02
C LEU A 53 -5.54 -4.16 -16.67
N VAL A 54 -5.31 -4.32 -17.97
CA VAL A 54 -5.47 -5.60 -18.66
C VAL A 54 -4.10 -6.12 -19.07
N THR A 55 -3.76 -7.34 -18.67
CA THR A 55 -2.48 -7.98 -19.00
C THR A 55 -2.65 -9.36 -19.62
N THR A 56 -1.55 -9.97 -20.04
CA THR A 56 -1.50 -11.43 -20.27
C THR A 56 -1.42 -12.18 -18.92
N ASP A 57 -1.61 -13.50 -18.96
CA ASP A 57 -1.53 -14.39 -17.79
C ASP A 57 -0.09 -14.64 -17.29
N GLN A 58 0.91 -14.14 -18.03
CA GLN A 58 2.33 -14.20 -17.66
C GLN A 58 2.91 -12.86 -17.25
N ALA A 59 2.09 -11.79 -17.21
CA ALA A 59 2.60 -10.46 -16.92
C ALA A 59 3.06 -10.31 -15.46
N HIS A 60 4.30 -9.87 -15.29
CA HIS A 60 4.88 -9.46 -14.02
C HIS A 60 4.71 -7.95 -13.86
N VAL A 61 3.79 -7.59 -12.98
CA VAL A 61 3.46 -6.20 -12.64
C VAL A 61 4.37 -5.74 -11.52
N SER A 62 5.11 -4.65 -11.70
CA SER A 62 6.01 -4.15 -10.66
C SER A 62 5.26 -3.78 -9.37
N SER A 63 5.95 -3.79 -8.23
CA SER A 63 5.35 -3.37 -6.96
C SER A 63 4.81 -1.93 -7.01
N PHE A 64 5.42 -1.05 -7.82
CA PHE A 64 4.97 0.33 -7.98
C PHE A 64 3.66 0.44 -8.77
N VAL A 65 3.48 -0.39 -9.81
CA VAL A 65 2.20 -0.45 -10.51
C VAL A 65 1.12 -1.00 -9.60
N ALA A 66 1.41 -2.08 -8.86
CA ALA A 66 0.46 -2.65 -7.91
C ALA A 66 0.04 -1.64 -6.83
N ASP A 67 0.99 -0.90 -6.26
CA ASP A 67 0.73 0.16 -5.29
C ASP A 67 -0.09 1.31 -5.89
N ALA A 68 0.27 1.78 -7.08
CA ALA A 68 -0.41 2.88 -7.75
C ALA A 68 -1.86 2.54 -8.14
N PHE A 69 -2.10 1.32 -8.64
CA PHE A 69 -3.46 0.86 -8.93
C PHE A 69 -4.28 0.68 -7.65
N GLN A 70 -3.70 0.13 -6.57
CA GLN A 70 -4.40 0.03 -5.29
C GLN A 70 -4.78 1.42 -4.75
N ALA A 71 -3.86 2.39 -4.82
CA ALA A 71 -4.13 3.76 -4.39
C ALA A 71 -5.20 4.45 -5.25
N ALA A 72 -5.31 4.09 -6.52
CA ALA A 72 -6.33 4.61 -7.44
C ALA A 72 -7.66 3.83 -7.40
N GLY A 73 -7.80 2.82 -6.52
CA GLY A 73 -8.99 1.96 -6.49
C GLY A 73 -9.19 1.15 -7.78
N GLY A 74 -8.08 0.84 -8.46
CA GLY A 74 -8.08 0.16 -9.74
C GLY A 74 -8.21 -1.35 -9.66
N TYR A 75 -8.55 -1.95 -10.80
CA TYR A 75 -8.72 -3.38 -10.97
C TYR A 75 -7.70 -3.95 -11.94
N TRP A 76 -7.48 -5.27 -11.86
CA TRP A 76 -6.56 -5.98 -12.73
C TRP A 76 -7.27 -7.17 -13.37
N ALA A 77 -7.34 -7.16 -14.69
CA ALA A 77 -7.86 -8.22 -15.52
C ALA A 77 -6.74 -8.90 -16.32
N VAL A 78 -6.93 -10.17 -16.63
CA VAL A 78 -6.07 -10.96 -17.50
C VAL A 78 -6.84 -11.40 -18.73
N SER A 79 -6.29 -11.13 -19.91
CA SER A 79 -6.76 -11.67 -21.18
C SER A 79 -6.06 -12.97 -21.50
N HIS A 80 -6.81 -14.05 -21.69
CA HIS A 80 -6.32 -15.37 -22.08
C HIS A 80 -7.29 -16.03 -23.06
N GLY A 81 -6.81 -16.44 -24.25
CA GLY A 81 -7.63 -17.15 -25.24
C GLY A 81 -8.89 -16.41 -25.71
N GLY A 82 -8.86 -15.07 -25.73
CA GLY A 82 -10.04 -14.24 -26.07
C GLY A 82 -11.06 -14.09 -24.95
N THR A 83 -10.75 -14.59 -23.75
CA THR A 83 -11.58 -14.47 -22.55
C THR A 83 -10.88 -13.65 -21.47
N MET A 84 -11.65 -13.08 -20.55
CA MET A 84 -11.15 -12.20 -19.49
C MET A 84 -11.32 -12.83 -18.12
N PHE A 85 -10.34 -12.63 -17.24
CA PHE A 85 -10.32 -13.13 -15.88
C PHE A 85 -9.94 -12.05 -14.89
N ASP A 86 -10.50 -12.10 -13.70
CA ASP A 86 -10.05 -11.33 -12.54
C ASP A 86 -8.65 -11.82 -12.13
N ALA A 87 -7.65 -10.93 -12.14
CA ALA A 87 -6.26 -11.31 -11.90
C ALA A 87 -6.00 -11.79 -10.47
N PHE A 88 -6.81 -11.38 -9.48
CA PHE A 88 -6.63 -11.76 -8.08
C PHE A 88 -7.39 -13.04 -7.72
N ARG A 89 -8.52 -13.29 -8.39
CA ARG A 89 -9.36 -14.48 -8.13
C ARG A 89 -9.11 -15.61 -9.12
N GLY A 90 -8.57 -15.31 -10.30
CA GLY A 90 -8.44 -16.27 -11.39
C GLY A 90 -9.79 -16.76 -11.90
N THR A 91 -10.85 -15.97 -11.78
CA THR A 91 -12.21 -16.32 -12.21
C THR A 91 -12.63 -15.46 -13.39
N ARG A 92 -13.39 -16.03 -14.32
CA ARG A 92 -13.82 -15.33 -15.55
C ARG A 92 -14.66 -14.10 -15.21
N ILE A 93 -14.46 -13.04 -16.00
CA ILE A 93 -15.33 -11.86 -16.07
C ILE A 93 -15.91 -11.77 -17.47
N ARG A 94 -17.21 -11.50 -17.56
CA ARG A 94 -17.96 -11.28 -18.81
C ARG A 94 -17.96 -9.82 -19.21
N SER A 95 -17.91 -8.95 -18.21
CA SER A 95 -17.79 -7.51 -18.36
C SER A 95 -16.87 -6.95 -17.27
N PHE A 96 -16.30 -5.77 -17.51
CA PHE A 96 -15.60 -5.06 -16.44
C PHE A 96 -16.51 -4.67 -15.27
N GLY A 97 -17.83 -4.58 -15.50
CA GLY A 97 -18.85 -4.41 -14.46
C GLY A 97 -18.79 -5.48 -13.36
N ASP A 98 -18.34 -6.68 -13.71
CA ASP A 98 -18.27 -7.82 -12.79
C ASP A 98 -17.25 -7.62 -11.66
N PHE A 99 -16.38 -6.60 -11.74
CA PHE A 99 -15.46 -6.27 -10.66
C PHE A 99 -16.16 -5.70 -9.41
N TRP A 100 -17.27 -4.99 -9.60
CA TRP A 100 -18.01 -4.32 -8.52
C TRP A 100 -19.46 -4.79 -8.40
N ALA A 101 -19.99 -5.53 -9.37
CA ALA A 101 -21.27 -6.19 -9.23
C ALA A 101 -21.18 -7.37 -8.24
N PRO A 102 -22.22 -7.61 -7.41
CA PRO A 102 -22.36 -8.86 -6.68
C PRO A 102 -22.35 -10.05 -7.65
N ARG A 103 -21.43 -10.99 -7.47
CA ARG A 103 -21.36 -12.20 -8.32
C ARG A 103 -22.20 -13.32 -7.69
N PRO A 104 -23.12 -13.96 -8.44
CA PRO A 104 -23.74 -15.18 -7.99
C PRO A 104 -22.71 -16.34 -8.01
N ASP A 105 -22.65 -17.11 -6.91
CA ASP A 105 -21.67 -18.19 -6.72
C ASP A 105 -21.77 -19.32 -7.76
N ALA A 106 -22.92 -19.44 -8.45
CA ALA A 106 -23.25 -20.58 -9.31
C ALA A 106 -22.54 -20.57 -10.69
N GLU A 107 -21.86 -19.49 -11.09
CA GLU A 107 -21.30 -19.34 -12.45
C GLU A 107 -19.82 -18.96 -12.46
N ILE A 108 -19.04 -19.52 -11.52
CA ILE A 108 -17.60 -19.29 -11.45
C ILE A 108 -16.89 -20.21 -12.46
N GLU A 109 -16.44 -19.65 -13.59
CA GLU A 109 -15.55 -20.34 -14.53
C GLU A 109 -14.08 -20.03 -14.15
N PRO A 110 -13.31 -21.00 -13.62
CA PRO A 110 -11.95 -20.76 -13.16
C PRO A 110 -10.94 -20.80 -14.32
N HIS A 111 -9.96 -19.90 -14.29
CA HIS A 111 -8.78 -20.02 -15.13
C HIS A 111 -8.01 -21.30 -14.76
N PRO A 112 -7.44 -22.05 -15.73
CA PRO A 112 -6.73 -23.30 -15.46
C PRO A 112 -5.60 -23.21 -14.43
N THR A 113 -4.90 -22.06 -14.41
CA THR A 113 -3.71 -21.82 -13.57
C THR A 113 -3.87 -20.70 -12.55
N LEU A 114 -4.62 -19.63 -12.86
CA LEU A 114 -4.69 -18.43 -12.00
C LEU A 114 -5.62 -18.61 -10.80
N SER A 115 -6.56 -19.56 -10.87
CA SER A 115 -7.51 -19.86 -9.79
C SER A 115 -6.86 -20.61 -8.61
N ARG A 116 -5.61 -21.05 -8.76
CA ARG A 116 -4.86 -21.77 -7.72
C ARG A 116 -4.01 -20.81 -6.90
N LEU A 117 -3.86 -21.14 -5.62
CA LEU A 117 -2.96 -20.41 -4.73
C LEU A 117 -1.52 -20.47 -5.27
N ARG A 118 -0.85 -19.33 -5.32
CA ARG A 118 0.54 -19.22 -5.76
C ARG A 118 1.48 -19.91 -4.75
N GLU A 119 2.30 -20.83 -5.25
CA GLU A 119 3.20 -21.65 -4.41
C GLU A 119 4.60 -21.02 -4.24
N HIS A 120 5.05 -20.22 -5.21
CA HIS A 120 6.40 -19.65 -5.25
C HIS A 120 6.36 -18.14 -4.98
N THR A 121 5.97 -17.78 -3.76
CA THR A 121 5.95 -16.39 -3.29
C THR A 121 7.00 -16.16 -2.22
N THR A 122 7.45 -14.91 -2.09
CA THR A 122 8.30 -14.46 -0.98
C THR A 122 7.42 -13.68 0.00
N PRO A 123 7.38 -14.05 1.29
CA PRO A 123 6.68 -13.25 2.28
C PRO A 123 7.31 -11.86 2.39
N SER A 124 6.52 -10.85 2.69
CA SER A 124 6.99 -9.46 2.78
C SER A 124 6.29 -8.72 3.90
N PHE A 125 6.99 -7.82 4.58
CA PHE A 125 6.32 -6.80 5.35
C PHE A 125 5.72 -5.76 4.41
N VAL A 126 4.51 -5.33 4.69
CA VAL A 126 3.83 -4.23 3.99
C VAL A 126 3.49 -3.18 5.03
N PHE A 127 3.85 -1.93 4.79
CA PHE A 127 3.56 -0.84 5.72
C PHE A 127 2.80 0.30 5.04
N ASP A 128 1.94 0.95 5.80
CA ASP A 128 1.21 2.16 5.43
C ASP A 128 1.22 3.12 6.62
N VAL A 129 1.91 4.25 6.48
CA VAL A 129 2.28 5.12 7.59
C VAL A 129 2.05 6.58 7.24
N TYR A 130 1.42 7.30 8.17
CA TYR A 130 1.24 8.73 8.11
C TYR A 130 2.08 9.40 9.19
N VAL A 131 2.99 10.28 8.78
CA VAL A 131 3.89 11.02 9.65
C VAL A 131 3.65 12.51 9.49
N ARG A 132 3.61 13.23 10.60
CA ARG A 132 3.50 14.69 10.60
C ARG A 132 4.87 15.31 10.82
N ASP A 133 5.11 16.44 10.17
CA ASP A 133 6.25 17.29 10.49
C ASP A 133 5.90 18.78 10.38
N ARG A 134 6.79 19.64 10.86
CA ARG A 134 6.71 21.08 10.64
C ARG A 134 6.98 21.38 9.17
N ALA A 135 6.28 22.37 8.65
CA ALA A 135 6.63 22.96 7.36
C ALA A 135 7.76 23.98 7.58
N ASP A 136 9.00 23.49 7.63
CA ASP A 136 10.21 24.28 7.87
C ASP A 136 11.25 23.96 6.77
N ASP A 137 12.12 24.92 6.45
CA ASP A 137 13.16 24.76 5.44
C ASP A 137 14.16 23.63 5.76
N ARG A 138 14.26 23.24 7.02
CA ARG A 138 15.11 22.13 7.50
C ARG A 138 14.40 20.78 7.50
N THR A 139 13.09 20.74 7.27
CA THR A 139 12.34 19.48 7.24
C THR A 139 12.73 18.67 6.01
N LEU A 140 13.21 17.44 6.26
CA LEU A 140 13.58 16.46 5.25
C LEU A 140 12.55 15.33 5.21
N ILE A 141 12.17 14.93 3.99
CA ILE A 141 11.19 13.88 3.71
C ILE A 141 11.92 12.55 3.41
N GLY A 142 11.31 11.43 3.77
CA GLY A 142 11.84 10.08 3.51
C GLY A 142 12.55 9.45 4.72
N GLY A 143 12.68 10.15 5.84
CA GLY A 143 13.30 9.60 7.06
C GLY A 143 12.53 8.40 7.63
N ALA A 144 11.19 8.45 7.59
CA ALA A 144 10.35 7.32 8.01
C ALA A 144 10.49 6.11 7.09
N ALA A 145 10.68 6.32 5.79
CA ALA A 145 10.92 5.24 4.82
C ALA A 145 12.22 4.50 5.11
N ASP A 146 13.32 5.22 5.32
CA ASP A 146 14.61 4.58 5.62
C ASP A 146 14.56 3.78 6.93
N LEU A 147 13.92 4.35 7.96
CA LEU A 147 13.72 3.67 9.25
C LEU A 147 12.94 2.38 9.08
N LEU A 148 11.79 2.43 8.39
CA LEU A 148 10.94 1.26 8.19
C LEU A 148 11.64 0.18 7.36
N VAL A 149 12.28 0.56 6.25
CA VAL A 149 13.02 -0.40 5.42
C VAL A 149 14.13 -1.07 6.23
N ALA A 150 14.97 -0.29 6.93
CA ALA A 150 16.07 -0.84 7.71
C ALA A 150 15.59 -1.69 8.90
N GLY A 151 14.62 -1.21 9.69
CA GLY A 151 14.10 -1.91 10.86
C GLY A 151 13.45 -3.25 10.51
N LEU A 152 12.74 -3.30 9.37
CA LEU A 152 12.13 -4.52 8.84
C LEU A 152 13.13 -5.47 8.15
N GLY A 153 14.42 -5.10 8.09
CA GLY A 153 15.51 -5.96 7.62
C GLY A 153 15.92 -5.74 6.17
N GLY A 154 15.48 -4.66 5.54
CA GLY A 154 15.86 -4.30 4.18
C GLY A 154 17.24 -3.64 4.09
N ALA A 155 17.83 -3.65 2.89
CA ALA A 155 19.19 -3.16 2.61
C ALA A 155 19.31 -1.62 2.53
N GLY A 156 18.20 -0.90 2.70
CA GLY A 156 18.11 0.56 2.54
C GLY A 156 17.76 0.97 1.12
N LEU A 157 17.25 2.20 0.98
CA LEU A 157 16.85 2.76 -0.31
C LEU A 157 18.04 3.35 -1.07
N ASP A 158 18.16 3.04 -2.36
CA ASP A 158 19.29 3.44 -3.21
C ASP A 158 18.87 4.29 -4.41
N ARG A 159 17.65 4.10 -4.92
CA ARG A 159 17.14 4.78 -6.11
C ARG A 159 15.76 5.37 -5.90
N TRP A 160 15.45 6.46 -6.61
CA TRP A 160 14.10 7.02 -6.68
C TRP A 160 13.73 7.63 -8.03
N GLY A 161 12.45 7.94 -8.18
CA GLY A 161 11.87 8.61 -9.33
C GLY A 161 10.37 8.80 -9.17
N LEU A 162 9.75 9.48 -10.14
CA LEU A 162 8.28 9.55 -10.24
C LEU A 162 7.69 8.36 -11.00
N VAL A 163 8.52 7.69 -11.80
CA VAL A 163 8.18 6.56 -12.66
C VAL A 163 9.38 5.62 -12.76
N GLU A 164 9.12 4.39 -13.19
CA GLU A 164 10.16 3.42 -13.52
C GLU A 164 10.73 3.67 -14.93
N PRO A 165 12.04 3.40 -15.15
CA PRO A 165 13.03 2.99 -14.16
C PRO A 165 13.46 4.15 -13.23
N LEU A 166 13.74 3.83 -11.96
CA LEU A 166 14.14 4.82 -10.95
C LEU A 166 15.53 5.39 -11.25
N ALA A 167 15.57 6.54 -11.93
CA ALA A 167 16.79 7.09 -12.50
C ALA A 167 17.68 7.83 -11.48
N GLN A 168 17.11 8.33 -10.38
CA GLN A 168 17.81 9.20 -9.43
C GLN A 168 18.39 8.42 -8.26
N ARG A 169 19.49 8.90 -7.67
CA ARG A 169 20.03 8.36 -6.42
C ARG A 169 19.19 8.82 -5.23
N TRP A 170 18.85 7.90 -4.34
CA TRP A 170 18.14 8.19 -3.10
C TRP A 170 18.95 9.12 -2.19
N THR A 171 18.40 10.31 -1.93
CA THR A 171 18.83 11.21 -0.87
C THR A 171 17.60 11.98 -0.40
N HIS A 172 17.47 12.22 0.91
CA HIS A 172 16.34 12.99 1.44
C HIS A 172 16.31 14.40 0.85
N ALA A 173 17.46 15.03 0.64
CA ALA A 173 17.56 16.37 0.07
C ALA A 173 16.94 16.45 -1.34
N ALA A 174 17.28 15.51 -2.24
CA ALA A 174 16.78 15.53 -3.61
C ALA A 174 15.27 15.26 -3.70
N VAL A 175 14.78 14.31 -2.90
CA VAL A 175 13.34 13.98 -2.84
C VAL A 175 12.55 15.13 -2.24
N THR A 176 13.07 15.72 -1.16
CA THR A 176 12.47 16.89 -0.50
C THR A 176 12.37 18.06 -1.46
N GLU A 177 13.43 18.36 -2.21
CA GLU A 177 13.42 19.45 -3.19
C GLU A 177 12.41 19.21 -4.32
N SER A 178 12.33 17.96 -4.81
CA SER A 178 11.33 17.58 -5.81
C SER A 178 9.91 17.80 -5.31
N MET A 179 9.62 17.36 -4.09
CA MET A 179 8.31 17.50 -3.45
C MET A 179 7.95 18.97 -3.13
N ARG A 180 8.91 19.77 -2.66
CA ARG A 180 8.70 21.20 -2.37
C ARG A 180 8.21 21.97 -3.59
N ARG A 181 8.73 21.66 -4.78
CA ARG A 181 8.31 22.30 -6.05
C ARG A 181 6.88 22.00 -6.46
N GLN A 182 6.26 20.96 -5.90
CA GLN A 182 4.90 20.52 -6.21
C GLN A 182 3.88 20.94 -5.14
N MET A 183 4.31 21.60 -4.05
CA MET A 183 3.41 22.01 -2.97
C MET A 183 2.23 22.83 -3.50
N PRO A 184 1.01 22.66 -2.95
CA PRO A 184 0.71 22.10 -1.64
C PRO A 184 0.47 20.58 -1.56
N VAL A 185 0.38 19.86 -2.68
CA VAL A 185 0.15 18.41 -2.73
C VAL A 185 1.08 17.81 -3.79
N THR A 186 1.86 16.81 -3.41
CA THR A 186 2.82 16.20 -4.33
C THR A 186 2.23 15.02 -5.08
N GLU A 187 2.76 14.77 -6.26
CA GLU A 187 2.69 13.44 -6.86
C GLU A 187 3.43 12.43 -5.99
N ARG A 188 3.09 11.15 -6.16
CA ARG A 188 3.71 10.05 -5.44
C ARG A 188 5.12 9.82 -6.01
N HIS A 189 6.11 9.87 -5.14
CA HIS A 189 7.51 9.54 -5.44
C HIS A 189 7.76 8.10 -5.05
N TYR A 190 8.55 7.38 -5.85
CA TYR A 190 8.85 5.98 -5.65
C TYR A 190 10.33 5.79 -5.37
N ALA A 191 10.65 4.90 -4.45
CA ALA A 191 12.01 4.53 -4.10
C ALA A 191 12.15 3.02 -4.00
N ALA A 192 13.33 2.50 -4.34
CA ALA A 192 13.66 1.09 -4.21
C ALA A 192 14.99 0.92 -3.47
N GLY A 193 15.20 -0.29 -2.95
CA GLY A 193 16.49 -0.81 -2.52
C GLY A 193 16.92 -2.01 -3.37
N SER A 194 18.21 -2.35 -3.34
CA SER A 194 18.79 -3.45 -4.12
C SER A 194 18.30 -4.84 -3.72
N ASP A 195 17.70 -4.98 -2.54
CA ASP A 195 17.12 -6.21 -1.99
C ASP A 195 15.68 -6.47 -2.47
N GLY A 196 15.11 -5.54 -3.25
CA GLY A 196 13.73 -5.56 -3.69
C GLY A 196 12.75 -4.85 -2.76
N SER A 197 13.24 -4.16 -1.72
CA SER A 197 12.44 -3.24 -0.93
C SER A 197 11.93 -2.11 -1.82
N THR A 198 10.66 -1.75 -1.68
CA THR A 198 10.01 -0.69 -2.50
C THR A 198 9.18 0.20 -1.61
N VAL A 199 9.20 1.51 -1.87
CA VAL A 199 8.49 2.53 -1.10
C VAL A 199 7.85 3.52 -2.04
N SER A 200 6.67 4.00 -1.67
CA SER A 200 6.03 5.15 -2.29
C SER A 200 5.69 6.21 -1.24
N LEU A 201 5.89 7.47 -1.62
CA LEU A 201 5.86 8.63 -0.72
C LEU A 201 5.03 9.74 -1.35
N ALA A 202 4.12 10.33 -0.60
CA ALA A 202 3.45 11.55 -0.99
C ALA A 202 3.40 12.51 0.19
N VAL A 203 3.42 13.81 -0.08
CA VAL A 203 3.36 14.83 0.97
C VAL A 203 2.27 15.84 0.65
N SER A 204 1.54 16.24 1.69
CA SER A 204 0.57 17.32 1.61
C SER A 204 0.83 18.38 2.68
N ARG A 205 0.56 19.64 2.33
CA ARG A 205 0.58 20.76 3.26
C ARG A 205 -0.71 20.76 4.08
N THR A 206 -0.57 20.83 5.39
CA THR A 206 -1.68 20.96 6.33
C THR A 206 -1.65 22.32 7.03
N LYS A 207 -2.72 22.64 7.77
CA LYS A 207 -2.78 23.85 8.61
C LYS A 207 -1.67 23.91 9.66
N SER A 208 -1.16 22.75 10.12
CA SER A 208 -0.20 22.64 11.21
C SER A 208 1.21 22.20 10.78
N GLY A 209 1.46 22.04 9.47
CA GLY A 209 2.76 21.60 8.96
C GLY A 209 2.60 20.81 7.66
N ILE A 210 3.26 19.67 7.58
CA ILE A 210 3.13 18.69 6.49
C ILE A 210 2.65 17.34 7.01
N LEU A 211 2.01 16.59 6.14
CA LEU A 211 1.66 15.18 6.33
C LEU A 211 2.37 14.38 5.24
N GLU A 212 3.28 13.52 5.65
CA GLU A 212 3.97 12.55 4.80
C GLU A 212 3.21 11.22 4.88
N HIS A 213 2.84 10.68 3.72
CA HIS A 213 2.27 9.36 3.56
C HIS A 213 3.31 8.44 2.95
N VAL A 214 3.64 7.36 3.67
CA VAL A 214 4.67 6.40 3.31
C VAL A 214 4.02 5.03 3.19
N ARG A 215 4.09 4.41 2.01
CA ARG A 215 3.71 3.01 1.81
C ARG A 215 4.91 2.24 1.32
N GLY A 216 5.01 0.96 1.66
CA GLY A 216 6.12 0.18 1.17
C GLY A 216 6.03 -1.30 1.45
N VAL A 217 6.93 -2.02 0.81
CA VAL A 217 7.06 -3.47 0.88
C VAL A 217 8.52 -3.83 1.10
N VAL A 218 8.79 -4.67 2.09
CA VAL A 218 10.12 -5.18 2.42
C VAL A 218 10.07 -6.72 2.36
N PRO A 219 10.70 -7.36 1.36
CA PRO A 219 10.77 -8.82 1.30
C PRO A 219 11.43 -9.42 2.54
N ILE A 220 10.79 -10.42 3.16
CA ILE A 220 11.32 -11.15 4.31
C ILE A 220 12.26 -12.24 3.78
N ARG A 221 13.55 -11.91 3.71
CA ARG A 221 14.61 -12.84 3.28
C ARG A 221 15.33 -13.52 4.46
N ASP A 222 15.04 -13.09 5.68
CA ASP A 222 15.58 -13.69 6.89
C ASP A 222 14.98 -15.10 7.08
N ALA A 223 15.87 -16.11 7.12
CA ALA A 223 15.49 -17.52 7.19
C ALA A 223 14.76 -17.90 8.50
N ALA A 224 14.95 -17.13 9.58
CA ALA A 224 14.22 -17.34 10.83
C ALA A 224 12.82 -16.70 10.79
N LEU A 225 12.66 -15.60 10.05
CA LEU A 225 11.38 -14.88 9.95
C LEU A 225 10.46 -15.42 8.87
N ALA A 226 11.00 -15.84 7.72
CA ALA A 226 10.19 -16.28 6.59
C ALA A 226 9.18 -17.40 6.96
N PRO A 227 9.54 -18.42 7.76
CA PRO A 227 8.57 -19.44 8.19
C PRO A 227 7.43 -18.88 9.06
N LEU A 228 7.70 -17.85 9.87
CA LEU A 228 6.70 -17.24 10.75
C LEU A 228 5.61 -16.52 9.96
N ALA A 229 5.92 -16.00 8.77
CA ALA A 229 4.95 -15.32 7.91
C ALA A 229 3.83 -16.25 7.40
N HIS A 230 4.09 -17.56 7.36
CA HIS A 230 3.13 -18.58 6.94
C HIS A 230 2.50 -19.32 8.13
N THR A 231 2.95 -19.04 9.36
CA THR A 231 2.42 -19.66 10.57
C THR A 231 1.17 -18.92 11.02
N ALA A 232 0.08 -19.64 11.27
CA ALA A 232 -1.14 -19.07 11.81
C ALA A 232 -0.93 -18.57 13.26
N GLY A 233 -1.75 -17.61 13.70
CA GLY A 233 -1.79 -17.20 15.13
C GLY A 233 -0.71 -16.22 15.56
N GLY A 234 -0.46 -15.17 14.77
CA GLY A 234 0.23 -13.97 15.26
C GLY A 234 1.72 -14.11 15.59
N SER A 235 2.38 -15.24 15.28
CA SER A 235 3.78 -15.46 15.63
C SER A 235 4.73 -14.39 15.04
N LEU A 236 4.51 -14.00 13.78
CA LEU A 236 5.26 -12.90 13.18
C LEU A 236 4.93 -11.54 13.84
N ALA A 237 3.67 -11.31 14.21
CA ALA A 237 3.25 -10.08 14.89
C ALA A 237 3.86 -9.94 16.30
N ALA A 238 4.06 -11.08 16.98
CA ALA A 238 4.72 -11.14 18.29
C ALA A 238 6.25 -10.96 18.21
N HIS A 239 6.85 -11.08 17.01
CA HIS A 239 8.30 -11.05 16.85
C HIS A 239 8.90 -9.69 17.25
N PRO A 240 10.03 -9.64 18.00
CA PRO A 240 10.65 -8.39 18.47
C PRO A 240 10.89 -7.36 17.36
N ARG A 241 11.32 -7.80 16.17
CA ARG A 241 11.51 -6.92 15.00
C ARG A 241 10.32 -6.01 14.69
N VAL A 242 9.09 -6.53 14.80
CA VAL A 242 7.87 -5.74 14.56
C VAL A 242 7.73 -4.65 15.63
N LEU A 243 7.84 -5.03 16.91
CA LEU A 243 7.70 -4.11 18.03
C LEU A 243 8.81 -3.06 18.07
N ASP A 244 10.06 -3.47 17.88
CA ASP A 244 11.23 -2.60 17.99
C ASP A 244 11.24 -1.58 16.85
N THR A 245 10.88 -1.98 15.62
CA THR A 245 10.75 -1.04 14.49
C THR A 245 9.66 0.01 14.75
N LEU A 246 8.48 -0.41 15.22
CA LEU A 246 7.39 0.52 15.51
C LEU A 246 7.69 1.42 16.71
N ARG A 247 8.42 0.92 17.72
CA ARG A 247 8.90 1.73 18.84
C ARG A 247 9.85 2.81 18.36
N GLU A 248 10.85 2.43 17.56
CA GLU A 248 11.82 3.37 17.01
C GLU A 248 11.14 4.42 16.11
N LEU A 249 10.16 4.01 15.30
CA LEU A 249 9.36 4.92 14.50
C LEU A 249 8.60 5.92 15.38
N ALA A 250 7.96 5.46 16.47
CA ALA A 250 7.23 6.34 17.38
C ALA A 250 8.15 7.32 18.14
N GLU A 251 9.39 6.93 18.42
CA GLU A 251 10.38 7.75 19.11
C GLU A 251 11.00 8.82 18.21
N ARG A 252 11.25 8.48 16.94
CA ARG A 252 11.94 9.36 15.98
C ARG A 252 11.00 10.22 15.14
N ASN A 253 9.75 9.80 14.96
CA ASN A 253 8.81 10.45 14.07
C ASN A 253 7.52 10.83 14.82
N ARG A 254 6.91 11.95 14.42
CA ARG A 254 5.56 12.30 14.91
C ARG A 254 4.53 11.54 14.09
N VAL A 255 4.45 10.24 14.34
CA VAL A 255 3.49 9.35 13.70
C VAL A 255 2.08 9.84 13.99
N ASN A 256 1.20 9.74 13.00
CA ASN A 256 -0.23 9.85 13.20
C ASN A 256 -0.83 8.45 13.39
N VAL A 257 -0.68 7.62 12.35
CA VAL A 257 -1.05 6.20 12.35
C VAL A 257 -0.05 5.42 11.50
N ALA A 258 0.23 4.18 11.88
CA ALA A 258 0.96 3.21 11.06
C ALA A 258 0.23 1.87 11.11
N LEU A 259 0.06 1.23 9.95
CA LEU A 259 -0.35 -0.16 9.83
C LEU A 259 0.83 -0.96 9.29
N LEU A 260 1.20 -2.03 10.00
CA LEU A 260 2.15 -3.03 9.52
C LEU A 260 1.40 -4.33 9.27
N SER A 261 1.60 -4.91 8.09
CA SER A 261 1.00 -6.16 7.64
C SER A 261 2.07 -7.10 7.10
N THR A 262 1.72 -8.38 6.97
CA THR A 262 2.45 -9.34 6.15
C THR A 262 1.69 -9.58 4.84
N GLY A 263 2.43 -9.69 3.75
CA GLY A 263 1.93 -9.94 2.41
C GLY A 263 2.86 -10.87 1.64
N GLU A 264 2.62 -10.96 0.34
CA GLU A 264 3.39 -11.83 -0.55
C GLU A 264 3.77 -11.09 -1.83
N VAL A 265 5.03 -11.22 -2.21
CA VAL A 265 5.59 -10.70 -3.47
C VAL A 265 6.23 -11.81 -4.29
N GLU A 266 6.47 -11.53 -5.57
CA GLU A 266 7.12 -12.44 -6.49
C GLU A 266 8.34 -11.78 -7.12
N GLU A 267 9.43 -12.54 -7.17
CA GLU A 267 10.65 -12.12 -7.83
C GLU A 267 10.75 -12.77 -9.22
N ARG A 268 10.92 -11.95 -10.26
CA ARG A 268 11.18 -12.42 -11.62
C ARG A 268 12.26 -11.56 -12.25
N ASN A 269 13.31 -12.21 -12.76
CA ASN A 269 14.44 -11.55 -13.41
C ASN A 269 15.04 -10.39 -12.58
N GLY A 270 15.23 -10.62 -11.27
CA GLY A 270 15.81 -9.64 -10.34
C GLY A 270 14.89 -8.46 -9.99
N SER A 271 13.59 -8.58 -10.24
CA SER A 271 12.61 -7.56 -9.87
C SER A 271 11.51 -8.14 -8.99
N VAL A 272 11.16 -7.39 -7.96
CA VAL A 272 9.99 -7.69 -7.11
C VAL A 272 8.73 -7.10 -7.75
N GLY A 273 7.63 -7.84 -7.67
CA GLY A 273 6.34 -7.44 -8.19
C GLY A 273 5.26 -8.47 -7.90
N ARG A 274 4.24 -8.51 -8.76
CA ARG A 274 3.09 -9.41 -8.68
C ARG A 274 2.87 -10.08 -10.03
N LEU A 275 2.63 -11.39 -10.00
CA LEU A 275 2.06 -12.15 -11.11
C LEU A 275 0.55 -12.32 -10.86
N PRO A 276 -0.26 -12.49 -11.92
CA PRO A 276 -1.66 -12.79 -11.75
C PRO A 276 -1.82 -14.14 -11.05
N GLY A 277 -2.87 -14.26 -10.22
CA GLY A 277 -3.24 -15.47 -9.52
C GLY A 277 -3.66 -15.23 -8.07
N VAL A 278 -4.32 -16.25 -7.51
CA VAL A 278 -4.77 -16.25 -6.12
C VAL A 278 -3.57 -16.25 -5.17
N ARG A 279 -3.57 -15.32 -4.22
CA ARG A 279 -2.53 -15.17 -3.19
C ARG A 279 -3.13 -15.18 -1.80
N ARG A 280 -2.29 -15.40 -0.79
CA ARG A 280 -2.76 -15.27 0.59
C ARG A 280 -3.13 -13.80 0.84
N PRO A 281 -4.29 -13.53 1.45
CA PRO A 281 -4.65 -12.15 1.79
C PRO A 281 -3.63 -11.58 2.77
N GLU A 282 -3.27 -10.31 2.58
CA GLU A 282 -2.41 -9.59 3.51
C GLU A 282 -2.98 -9.71 4.93
N GLN A 283 -2.14 -9.97 5.93
CA GLN A 283 -2.58 -10.11 7.32
C GLN A 283 -2.02 -8.96 8.15
N PRO A 284 -2.84 -8.23 8.91
CA PRO A 284 -2.35 -7.14 9.74
C PRO A 284 -1.54 -7.72 10.90
N LEU A 285 -0.37 -7.14 11.18
CA LEU A 285 0.54 -7.55 12.25
C LEU A 285 0.43 -6.60 13.45
N ALA A 286 0.39 -5.29 13.20
CA ALA A 286 0.34 -4.31 14.27
C ALA A 286 -0.17 -2.95 13.78
N VAL A 287 -0.72 -2.17 14.70
CA VAL A 287 -1.09 -0.77 14.50
C VAL A 287 -0.31 0.11 15.47
N LEU A 288 0.26 1.20 14.99
CA LEU A 288 0.83 2.26 15.83
C LEU A 288 -0.06 3.50 15.73
N LEU A 289 -0.58 3.96 16.88
CA LEU A 289 -1.26 5.23 17.02
C LEU A 289 -0.33 6.24 17.67
N GLY A 290 -0.11 7.36 16.98
CA GLY A 290 0.70 8.44 17.51
C GLY A 290 0.05 9.17 18.68
N ALA A 291 0.85 9.86 19.48
CA ALA A 291 0.37 10.53 20.69
C ALA A 291 -0.74 11.57 20.45
N ARG A 292 -0.74 12.20 19.27
CA ARG A 292 -1.82 13.10 18.88
C ARG A 292 -3.10 12.33 18.57
N ALA A 293 -3.03 11.25 17.80
CA ALA A 293 -4.19 10.42 17.48
C ALA A 293 -4.82 9.85 18.77
N VAL A 294 -3.99 9.34 19.69
CA VAL A 294 -4.43 8.83 21.01
C VAL A 294 -5.20 9.89 21.80
N ARG A 295 -4.71 11.14 21.81
CA ARG A 295 -5.36 12.26 22.47
C ARG A 295 -6.65 12.68 21.76
N ASP A 296 -6.59 12.87 20.44
CA ASP A 296 -7.69 13.39 19.63
C ASP A 296 -8.87 12.39 19.61
N LEU A 297 -8.59 11.09 19.69
CA LEU A 297 -9.59 10.01 19.82
C LEU A 297 -10.10 9.83 21.26
N ALA A 298 -9.43 10.44 22.25
CA ALA A 298 -9.68 10.27 23.68
C ALA A 298 -9.68 8.79 24.12
N ILE A 299 -8.64 8.05 23.72
CA ILE A 299 -8.50 6.63 24.01
C ILE A 299 -8.24 6.42 25.51
N ASP A 300 -9.03 5.56 26.13
CA ASP A 300 -8.74 5.00 27.43
C ASP A 300 -7.71 3.87 27.26
N VAL A 301 -6.44 4.18 27.57
CA VAL A 301 -5.32 3.27 27.35
C VAL A 301 -5.40 2.04 28.26
N ASP A 302 -5.86 2.22 29.50
CA ASP A 302 -5.91 1.13 30.47
C ASP A 302 -7.02 0.14 30.08
N ALA A 303 -8.21 0.64 29.72
CA ALA A 303 -9.30 -0.19 29.22
C ALA A 303 -8.94 -0.92 27.91
N LEU A 304 -8.20 -0.26 27.02
CA LEU A 304 -7.74 -0.88 25.77
C LEU A 304 -6.71 -2.00 26.02
N ALA A 305 -5.81 -1.81 26.99
CA ALA A 305 -4.80 -2.79 27.36
C ALA A 305 -5.38 -4.04 28.06
N GLU A 306 -6.60 -3.98 28.59
CA GLU A 306 -7.32 -5.15 29.11
C GLU A 306 -7.78 -6.10 27.99
N GLN A 307 -7.99 -5.58 26.78
CA GLN A 307 -8.60 -6.32 25.66
C GLN A 307 -7.61 -6.64 24.54
N HIS A 308 -6.57 -5.82 24.38
CA HIS A 308 -5.61 -5.90 23.28
C HIS A 308 -4.16 -5.95 23.78
N ASP A 309 -3.25 -6.51 22.97
CA ASP A 309 -1.81 -6.49 23.24
C ASP A 309 -1.24 -5.09 22.95
N VAL A 310 -1.40 -4.19 23.94
CA VAL A 310 -1.01 -2.77 23.86
C VAL A 310 0.35 -2.56 24.52
N THR A 311 1.26 -1.92 23.79
CA THR A 311 2.50 -1.35 24.32
C THR A 311 2.45 0.17 24.24
N THR A 312 2.60 0.85 25.38
CA THR A 312 2.72 2.31 25.43
C THR A 312 4.17 2.73 25.13
N VAL A 313 4.32 3.74 24.27
CA VAL A 313 5.61 4.31 23.88
C VAL A 313 5.58 5.84 23.97
N GLY A 314 6.74 6.47 24.19
CA GLY A 314 6.84 7.91 24.36
C GLY A 314 6.55 8.41 25.79
N LEU A 315 6.17 9.69 25.91
CA LEU A 315 6.02 10.36 27.21
C LEU A 315 4.70 10.01 27.90
N ARG A 316 4.70 9.87 29.22
CA ARG A 316 3.49 9.58 30.03
C ARG A 316 2.32 10.56 29.79
N ARG A 317 2.60 11.83 29.46
CA ARG A 317 1.56 12.86 29.20
C ARG A 317 1.11 12.93 27.73
N ALA A 318 1.77 12.19 26.85
CA ALA A 318 1.47 12.13 25.43
C ALA A 318 1.90 10.76 24.89
N PRO A 319 1.25 9.67 25.33
CA PRO A 319 1.64 8.32 24.94
C PRO A 319 1.21 8.04 23.50
N ALA A 320 2.09 7.42 22.73
CA ALA A 320 1.73 6.67 21.54
C ALA A 320 1.48 5.20 21.91
N LEU A 321 0.69 4.49 21.11
CA LEU A 321 0.26 3.12 21.39
C LEU A 321 0.64 2.22 20.23
N ILE A 322 1.31 1.11 20.52
CA ILE A 322 1.50 0.01 19.58
C ILE A 322 0.54 -1.09 19.99
N VAL A 323 -0.33 -1.51 19.08
CA VAL A 323 -1.27 -2.63 19.27
C VAL A 323 -0.83 -3.76 18.38
N ARG A 324 -0.35 -4.86 18.96
CA ARG A 324 0.07 -6.04 18.22
C ARG A 324 -1.11 -6.99 18.05
N LEU A 325 -1.21 -7.60 16.88
CA LEU A 325 -2.22 -8.60 16.56
C LEU A 325 -1.60 -9.99 16.76
N SER A 326 -1.35 -10.32 18.02
CA SER A 326 -0.62 -11.51 18.47
C SER A 326 -1.51 -12.55 19.15
N GLY A 327 -2.82 -12.26 19.27
CA GLY A 327 -3.78 -13.14 19.93
C GLY A 327 -4.08 -14.43 19.16
N SER A 328 -4.92 -15.28 19.75
CA SER A 328 -5.31 -16.57 19.18
C SER A 328 -6.29 -16.47 18.01
N ASP A 329 -7.05 -15.37 17.92
CA ASP A 329 -8.03 -15.16 16.86
C ASP A 329 -7.35 -14.86 15.50
N PRO A 330 -8.04 -15.07 14.37
CA PRO A 330 -7.59 -14.56 13.07
C PRO A 330 -7.24 -13.06 13.14
N LEU A 331 -6.12 -12.66 12.55
CA LEU A 331 -5.57 -11.31 12.73
C LEU A 331 -6.51 -10.20 12.25
N TRP A 332 -7.25 -10.44 11.18
CA TRP A 332 -8.29 -9.52 10.70
C TRP A 332 -9.44 -9.33 11.69
N TYR A 333 -9.80 -10.34 12.47
CA TYR A 333 -10.81 -10.20 13.52
C TYR A 333 -10.26 -9.40 14.71
N GLN A 334 -8.99 -9.59 15.07
CA GLN A 334 -8.34 -8.76 16.09
C GLN A 334 -8.31 -7.29 15.67
N LEU A 335 -7.92 -6.99 14.43
CA LEU A 335 -7.94 -5.62 13.90
C LEU A 335 -9.34 -5.02 13.89
N ARG A 336 -10.36 -5.81 13.51
CA ARG A 336 -11.75 -5.35 13.49
C ARG A 336 -12.30 -5.10 14.90
N ALA A 337 -11.96 -5.96 15.87
CA ALA A 337 -12.31 -5.76 17.28
C ALA A 337 -11.71 -4.45 17.78
N PHE A 338 -10.39 -4.27 17.58
CA PHE A 338 -9.68 -3.04 17.91
C PHE A 338 -10.32 -1.79 17.27
N ALA A 339 -10.64 -1.84 15.96
CA ALA A 339 -11.29 -0.74 15.28
C ALA A 339 -12.71 -0.44 15.80
N THR A 340 -13.41 -1.44 16.32
CA THR A 340 -14.74 -1.28 16.93
C THR A 340 -14.63 -0.59 18.28
N ASP A 341 -13.64 -0.97 19.09
CA ASP A 341 -13.41 -0.41 20.43
C ASP A 341 -12.91 1.06 20.38
N LEU A 342 -12.24 1.46 19.30
CA LEU A 342 -11.83 2.85 19.04
C LEU A 342 -12.99 3.80 18.68
N ASN A 343 -14.24 3.31 18.63
CA ASN A 343 -15.43 3.99 18.12
C ASN A 343 -15.27 4.36 16.63
N GLN A 344 -15.91 3.57 15.75
CA GLN A 344 -15.75 3.62 14.29
C GLN A 344 -15.90 5.02 13.69
N GLU A 345 -16.76 5.90 14.22
CA GLU A 345 -16.94 7.27 13.70
C GLU A 345 -15.74 8.17 13.99
N ARG A 346 -15.05 7.96 15.11
CA ARG A 346 -13.86 8.73 15.49
C ARG A 346 -12.63 8.25 14.75
N LEU A 347 -12.48 6.93 14.60
CA LEU A 347 -11.44 6.33 13.77
C LEU A 347 -11.64 6.69 12.30
N ALA A 348 -12.87 6.57 11.79
CA ALA A 348 -13.22 7.02 10.44
C ALA A 348 -13.01 8.53 10.30
N SER A 349 -13.26 9.37 11.31
CA SER A 349 -12.94 10.81 11.22
C SER A 349 -11.43 11.09 11.25
N ALA A 350 -10.66 10.37 12.07
CA ALA A 350 -9.20 10.49 12.13
C ALA A 350 -8.54 10.02 10.82
N LEU A 351 -9.13 9.03 10.15
CA LEU A 351 -8.69 8.54 8.84
C LEU A 351 -9.27 9.36 7.67
N ALA A 352 -10.54 9.79 7.72
CA ALA A 352 -11.27 10.48 6.63
C ALA A 352 -10.95 11.97 6.53
N VAL A 353 -10.57 12.64 7.63
CA VAL A 353 -9.99 14.00 7.54
C VAL A 353 -8.71 14.00 6.68
N GLU A 354 -8.04 12.85 6.56
CA GLU A 354 -6.79 12.69 5.80
C GLU A 354 -7.02 12.28 4.34
N PHE A 355 -8.05 11.47 4.04
CA PHE A 355 -8.46 11.19 2.65
C PHE A 355 -9.13 12.41 1.98
N ALA A 356 -9.97 13.15 2.72
CA ALA A 356 -10.66 14.32 2.18
C ALA A 356 -9.73 15.53 1.95
N THR A 357 -8.60 15.64 2.65
CA THR A 357 -7.65 16.77 2.42
C THR A 357 -6.66 16.51 1.27
N GLY A 358 -6.51 15.25 0.84
CA GLY A 358 -5.90 14.90 -0.45
C GLY A 358 -6.85 15.08 -1.64
N ASP A 359 -8.12 14.68 -1.50
CA ASP A 359 -9.11 14.72 -2.59
C ASP A 359 -9.82 16.07 -2.76
N ALA A 360 -10.05 16.85 -1.70
CA ALA A 360 -10.85 18.08 -1.79
C ALA A 360 -10.12 19.27 -2.45
N ASN A 361 -8.80 19.22 -2.60
CA ASN A 361 -8.03 20.28 -3.26
C ASN A 361 -7.73 20.02 -4.74
N VAL A 362 -8.19 18.91 -5.30
CA VAL A 362 -8.27 18.70 -6.77
C VAL A 362 -9.57 19.31 -7.35
N GLY A 363 -10.44 19.87 -6.51
CA GLY A 363 -11.78 20.31 -6.88
C GLY A 363 -12.06 21.81 -6.92
N ARG A 364 -11.07 22.70 -6.73
CA ARG A 364 -11.26 24.16 -6.86
C ARG A 364 -9.99 24.89 -7.30
N SER A 365 -9.76 24.92 -8.61
CA SER A 365 -9.17 26.06 -9.32
C SER A 365 -9.53 25.98 -10.78
#